data_AF-A0A7S3UMR2-F1
#
_entry.id   AF-A0A7S3UMR2-F1
#
_cell.length_a   1.000
_cell.length_b   1.000
_cell.length_c   1.000
_cell.angle_alpha   90.00
_cell.angle_beta   90.00
_cell.angle_gamma   90.00
#
_symmetry.space_group_name_H-M   'P 1'
#
loop_
_entity.id
_entity.type
_entity.pdbx_description
1 polymer ?
#
loop_
_entity_poly.entity_id
_entity_poly.type
_entity_poly.pdbx_seq_one_letter_code
_entity_poly.pdbx_strand_id
1 'polypeptide(L)'
;RMEAPQATISTSNLALCGSPLFLTSYDKPGGLANPWEAQFIPTEMLNNLIEGWMEAEAGPWFLNAAVFLTALRMLMYYGVFQPSYLYGFQQRYGQTWTVGHHLYGSNLPNPLKKGK
;
A
#
# COMPACT_ATOMS: atom_id res chain seq x y z
N ARG A 1 6.99 53.26 68.67
CA ARG A 1 7.13 52.18 67.65
C ARG A 1 5.72 51.65 67.40
N MET A 2 5.03 52.17 66.38
CA MET A 2 3.65 51.78 66.05
C MET A 2 3.72 50.63 65.04
N GLU A 3 3.09 49.50 65.33
CA GLU A 3 2.96 48.37 64.39
C GLU A 3 1.70 48.56 63.55
N ALA A 4 1.85 48.49 62.22
CA ALA A 4 0.74 48.55 61.29
C ALA A 4 0.10 47.15 61.15
N PRO A 5 -1.23 47.03 61.11
CA PRO A 5 -1.89 45.75 60.92
C PRO A 5 -1.69 45.28 59.48
N GLN A 6 -1.00 44.16 59.28
CA GLN A 6 -0.94 43.50 57.98
C GLN A 6 -2.30 42.88 57.68
N ALA A 7 -2.99 43.44 56.68
CA ALA A 7 -4.19 42.86 56.12
C ALA A 7 -3.84 41.49 55.52
N THR A 8 -4.40 40.43 56.11
CA THR A 8 -4.30 39.06 55.61
C THR A 8 -5.11 38.93 54.32
N ILE A 9 -4.47 39.24 53.20
CA ILE A 9 -5.03 39.01 51.87
C ILE A 9 -4.91 37.50 51.61
N SER A 10 -5.99 36.77 51.90
CA SER A 10 -6.19 35.36 51.52
C SER A 10 -6.46 35.25 50.01
N THR A 11 -5.46 35.55 49.19
CA THR A 11 -5.51 35.39 47.71
C THR A 11 -4.70 34.20 47.21
N SER A 12 -3.84 33.61 48.05
CA SER A 12 -2.92 32.54 47.62
C SER A 12 -3.62 31.22 47.32
N ASN A 13 -4.71 30.88 48.01
CA ASN A 13 -5.39 29.58 47.82
C ASN A 13 -6.30 29.55 46.58
N LEU A 14 -6.88 30.69 46.18
CA LEU A 14 -7.73 30.79 44.98
C LEU A 14 -6.90 30.90 43.69
N ALA A 15 -5.72 31.54 43.75
CA ALA A 15 -4.79 31.61 42.63
C ALA A 15 -4.08 30.26 42.35
N LEU A 16 -3.96 29.39 43.35
CA LEU A 16 -3.38 28.05 43.20
C LEU A 16 -4.32 27.09 42.44
N CYS A 17 -5.64 27.22 42.63
CA CYS A 17 -6.65 26.37 41.99
C CYS A 17 -6.74 26.53 40.46
N GLY A 18 -6.13 27.57 39.90
CA GLY A 18 -6.00 27.79 38.45
C GLY A 18 -4.61 27.53 37.90
N SER A 19 -3.70 26.94 38.68
CA SER A 19 -2.32 26.74 38.21
C SER A 19 -2.30 25.81 36.98
N PRO A 20 -1.43 26.07 35.97
CA PRO A 20 -1.33 25.26 34.76
C PRO A 20 -0.83 23.83 35.02
N LEU A 21 -0.45 23.52 36.27
CA LEU A 21 -0.13 22.19 36.77
C LEU A 21 -1.39 21.32 36.98
N PHE A 22 -2.56 21.95 37.16
CA PHE A 22 -3.86 21.26 37.28
C PHE A 22 -4.55 21.03 35.92
N LEU A 23 -3.96 21.49 34.82
CA LEU A 23 -4.34 21.04 33.48
C LEU A 23 -3.84 19.61 33.30
N THR A 24 -4.74 18.65 33.46
CA THR A 24 -4.45 17.22 33.26
C THR A 24 -4.75 16.75 31.83
N SER A 25 -5.31 17.63 31.00
CA SER A 25 -5.79 17.33 29.63
C SER A 25 -4.88 17.95 28.56
N TYR A 26 -3.57 17.75 28.70
CA TYR A 26 -2.59 18.05 27.64
C TYR A 26 -2.63 17.02 26.50
N ASP A 27 -3.10 15.81 26.79
CA ASP A 27 -3.17 14.71 25.83
C ASP A 27 -4.53 14.67 25.14
N LYS A 28 -5.02 15.84 24.67
CA LYS A 28 -6.16 15.85 23.75
C LYS A 28 -5.62 15.42 22.38
N PRO A 29 -6.08 14.29 21.81
CA PRO A 29 -5.68 13.89 20.46
C PRO A 29 -6.24 14.89 19.46
N GLY A 30 -5.41 15.86 19.07
CA GLY A 30 -5.80 16.99 18.21
C GLY A 30 -6.42 16.55 16.88
N GLY A 31 -6.06 15.37 16.37
CA GLY A 31 -6.56 14.84 15.10
C GLY A 31 -8.00 14.32 15.10
N LEU A 32 -8.58 14.00 16.27
CA LEU A 32 -9.97 13.51 16.38
C LEU A 32 -10.98 14.60 16.74
N ALA A 33 -10.49 15.79 17.14
CA ALA A 33 -11.32 16.94 17.50
C ALA A 33 -11.79 17.73 16.26
N ASN A 34 -11.10 17.61 15.12
CA ASN A 34 -11.39 18.33 13.89
C ASN A 34 -11.81 17.35 12.78
N PRO A 35 -13.07 17.40 12.29
CA PRO A 35 -13.55 16.45 11.27
C PRO A 35 -12.84 16.57 9.91
N TRP A 36 -12.13 17.67 9.67
CA TRP A 36 -11.33 17.90 8.46
C TRP A 36 -9.99 17.15 8.47
N GLU A 37 -9.45 16.81 9.65
CA GLU A 37 -8.18 16.10 9.80
C GLU A 37 -8.33 14.58 9.70
N ALA A 38 -9.56 14.08 9.60
CA ALA A 38 -9.86 12.65 9.44
C ALA A 38 -9.21 12.02 8.18
N GLN A 39 -8.90 12.83 7.17
CA GLN A 39 -8.16 12.40 5.97
C GLN A 39 -6.71 12.00 6.26
N PHE A 40 -6.13 12.47 7.38
CA PHE A 40 -4.76 12.18 7.75
C PHE A 40 -4.63 10.91 8.59
N ILE A 41 -5.72 10.38 9.15
CA ILE A 41 -5.73 9.11 9.89
C ILE A 41 -5.07 7.95 9.10
N PRO A 42 -5.45 7.67 7.83
CA PRO A 42 -4.79 6.60 7.08
C PRO A 42 -3.31 6.91 6.77
N THR A 43 -2.97 8.20 6.62
CA THR A 43 -1.58 8.63 6.36
C THR A 43 -0.71 8.48 7.61
N GLU A 44 -1.24 8.80 8.78
CA GLU A 44 -0.57 8.65 10.07
C GLU A 44 -0.35 7.17 10.44
N MET A 45 -1.34 6.32 10.17
CA MET A 45 -1.17 4.87 10.30
C MET A 45 -0.09 4.33 9.36
N LEU A 46 -0.07 4.81 8.11
CA LEU A 46 0.96 4.44 7.13
C LEU A 46 2.33 4.93 7.58
N ASN A 47 2.42 6.16 8.10
CA ASN A 47 3.68 6.75 8.54
C ASN A 47 4.27 5.98 9.74
N ASN A 48 3.44 5.62 10.73
CA ASN A 48 3.87 4.79 11.86
C ASN A 48 4.37 3.40 11.40
N LEU A 49 3.74 2.83 10.36
CA LEU A 49 4.18 1.57 9.77
C LEU A 49 5.50 1.74 9.00
N ILE A 50 5.66 2.83 8.27
CA ILE A 50 6.89 3.12 7.53
C ILE A 50 8.05 3.34 8.49
N GLU A 51 7.91 4.25 9.46
CA GLU A 51 8.94 4.56 10.46
C GLU A 51 9.30 3.33 11.30
N GLY A 52 8.29 2.55 11.72
CA GLY A 52 8.52 1.39 12.59
C GLY A 52 9.04 0.14 11.87
N TRP A 53 8.69 -0.06 10.60
CA TRP A 53 8.98 -1.31 9.88
C TRP A 53 9.80 -1.10 8.61
N MET A 54 9.39 -0.17 7.73
CA MET A 54 10.02 0.01 6.41
C MET A 54 11.36 0.73 6.48
N GLU A 55 11.54 1.67 7.41
CA GLU A 55 12.82 2.35 7.63
C GLU A 55 13.74 1.56 8.57
N ALA A 56 13.14 0.66 9.36
CA ALA A 56 13.86 -0.28 10.21
C ALA A 56 14.39 -1.48 9.39
N GLU A 57 14.98 -2.45 10.09
CA GLU A 57 15.60 -3.63 9.47
C GLU A 57 14.62 -4.44 8.61
N ALA A 58 13.30 -4.38 8.87
CA ALA A 58 12.28 -5.11 8.11
C ALA A 58 12.05 -4.57 6.69
N GLY A 59 12.43 -3.32 6.39
CA GLY A 59 12.29 -2.72 5.06
C GLY A 59 13.09 -3.44 3.97
N PRO A 60 14.41 -3.62 4.13
CA PRO A 60 15.22 -4.38 3.19
C PRO A 60 14.73 -5.82 2.98
N TRP A 61 14.26 -6.50 4.03
CA TRP A 61 13.67 -7.84 3.92
C TRP A 61 12.40 -7.85 3.07
N PHE A 62 11.50 -6.87 3.30
CA PHE A 62 10.30 -6.73 2.49
C PHE A 62 10.63 -6.43 1.03
N LEU A 63 11.57 -5.52 0.76
CA LEU A 63 11.98 -5.18 -0.60
C LEU A 63 12.56 -6.40 -1.32
N ASN A 64 13.42 -7.17 -0.65
CA ASN A 64 13.99 -8.40 -1.19
C ASN A 64 12.92 -9.45 -1.47
N ALA A 65 11.92 -9.59 -0.60
CA ALA A 65 10.80 -10.50 -0.82
C ALA A 65 9.94 -10.07 -2.02
N ALA A 66 9.68 -8.76 -2.18
CA ALA A 66 8.96 -8.23 -3.32
C ALA A 66 9.72 -8.48 -4.64
N VAL A 67 11.02 -8.20 -4.67
CA VAL A 67 11.87 -8.49 -5.83
C VAL A 67 11.88 -9.98 -6.15
N PHE A 68 12.04 -10.84 -5.14
CA PHE A 68 11.99 -12.28 -5.32
C PHE A 68 10.67 -12.75 -5.93
N LEU A 69 9.53 -12.25 -5.45
CA LEU A 69 8.22 -12.60 -5.98
C LEU A 69 8.04 -12.13 -7.43
N THR A 70 8.56 -10.94 -7.79
CA THR A 70 8.53 -10.48 -9.18
C THR A 70 9.39 -11.36 -10.09
N ALA A 71 10.60 -11.72 -9.64
CA ALA A 71 11.48 -12.63 -10.37
C ALA A 71 10.86 -14.02 -10.52
N LEU A 72 10.22 -14.54 -9.47
CA LEU A 72 9.51 -15.82 -9.51
C LEU A 72 8.35 -15.79 -10.52
N ARG A 73 7.57 -14.70 -10.55
CA ARG A 73 6.48 -14.54 -11.52
C ARG A 73 7.03 -14.52 -12.95
N MET A 74 8.13 -13.82 -13.19
CA MET A 74 8.80 -13.79 -14.49
C MET A 74 9.32 -15.17 -14.88
N LEU A 75 9.97 -15.88 -13.95
CA LEU A 75 10.46 -17.23 -14.17
C LEU A 75 9.32 -18.20 -14.53
N MET A 76 8.21 -18.15 -13.80
CA MET A 76 7.06 -19.01 -14.08
C MET A 76 6.47 -18.71 -15.46
N TYR A 77 6.33 -17.44 -15.81
CA TYR A 77 5.76 -17.05 -17.11
C TYR A 77 6.68 -17.42 -18.28
N TYR A 78 7.92 -16.94 -18.25
CA TYR A 78 8.87 -17.10 -19.37
C TYR A 78 9.57 -18.46 -19.37
N GLY A 79 9.78 -19.06 -18.21
CA GLY A 79 10.49 -20.34 -18.07
C GLY A 79 9.58 -21.55 -18.15
N VAL A 80 8.31 -21.45 -17.71
CA VAL A 80 7.41 -22.62 -17.64
C VAL A 80 6.23 -22.46 -18.60
N PHE A 81 5.43 -21.41 -18.45
CA PHE A 81 4.17 -21.31 -19.21
C PHE A 81 4.41 -21.06 -20.69
N GLN A 82 5.26 -20.11 -21.05
CA GLN A 82 5.50 -19.78 -22.44
C GLN A 82 6.17 -20.94 -23.21
N PRO A 83 7.21 -21.62 -22.69
CA PRO A 83 7.83 -22.74 -23.40
C PRO A 83 6.91 -23.97 -23.47
N SER A 84 6.16 -24.28 -22.41
CA SER A 84 5.23 -25.42 -22.43
C SER A 84 4.10 -25.22 -23.43
N TYR A 85 3.58 -24.00 -23.54
CA TYR A 85 2.57 -23.66 -24.55
C TYR A 85 3.14 -23.78 -25.96
N LEU A 86 4.36 -23.26 -26.19
CA LEU A 86 5.03 -23.36 -27.50
C LEU A 86 5.30 -24.82 -27.89
N TYR A 87 5.76 -25.63 -26.94
CA TYR A 87 6.02 -27.05 -27.16
C TYR A 87 4.73 -27.82 -27.46
N GLY A 88 3.67 -27.58 -26.70
CA GLY A 88 2.35 -28.17 -26.96
C GLY A 88 1.78 -27.74 -28.32
N PHE A 89 1.99 -26.49 -28.71
CA PHE A 89 1.61 -25.99 -30.03
C PHE A 89 2.41 -26.69 -31.14
N GLN A 90 3.73 -26.81 -30.98
CA GLN A 90 4.60 -27.51 -31.93
C GLN A 90 4.19 -28.98 -32.10
N GLN A 91 3.88 -29.69 -31.02
CA GLN A 91 3.46 -31.10 -31.11
C GLN A 91 2.14 -31.28 -31.86
N ARG A 92 1.18 -30.37 -31.64
CA ARG A 92 -0.18 -30.50 -32.20
C ARG A 92 -0.29 -29.97 -33.62
N TYR A 93 0.37 -28.86 -33.92
CA TYR A 93 0.21 -28.16 -35.19
C TYR A 93 1.44 -28.29 -36.10
N GLY A 94 2.62 -28.62 -35.56
CA GLY A 94 3.87 -28.67 -36.32
C GLY A 94 3.95 -29.77 -37.39
N GLN A 95 3.10 -30.79 -37.32
CA GLN A 95 2.98 -31.84 -38.35
C GLN A 95 1.66 -31.78 -39.13
N THR A 96 0.83 -30.76 -38.87
CA THR A 96 -0.43 -30.58 -39.58
C THR A 96 -0.23 -29.61 -40.74
N TRP A 97 -0.92 -29.83 -41.86
CA TRP A 97 -0.97 -28.91 -42.98
C TRP A 97 -1.85 -27.67 -42.70
N THR A 98 -1.92 -27.23 -41.43
CA THR A 98 -2.69 -26.05 -41.05
C THR A 98 -1.79 -24.82 -41.15
N VAL A 99 -2.15 -23.90 -42.05
CA VAL A 99 -1.33 -22.73 -42.39
C VAL A 99 -1.62 -21.53 -41.48
N GLY A 100 -2.64 -21.63 -40.61
CA GLY A 100 -3.02 -20.55 -39.70
C GLY A 100 -4.13 -20.94 -38.74
N HIS A 101 -4.53 -20.01 -37.88
CA HIS A 101 -5.62 -20.20 -36.93
C HIS A 101 -6.96 -20.28 -37.68
N HIS A 102 -7.83 -21.22 -37.29
CA HIS A 102 -9.09 -21.47 -38.01
C HIS A 102 -10.02 -20.25 -38.10
N LEU A 103 -9.96 -19.33 -37.13
CA LEU A 103 -10.73 -18.08 -37.10
C LEU A 103 -10.25 -17.05 -38.14
N TYR A 104 -8.99 -17.12 -38.55
CA TYR A 104 -8.37 -16.18 -39.48
C TYR A 104 -8.03 -16.88 -40.80
N GLY A 105 -8.96 -17.71 -41.27
CA GLY A 105 -8.83 -18.38 -42.56
C GLY A 105 -8.67 -17.39 -43.71
N SER A 106 -8.14 -17.89 -44.82
CA SER A 106 -8.06 -17.10 -46.05
C SER A 106 -9.45 -16.88 -46.64
N ASN A 107 -9.79 -15.62 -46.96
CA ASN A 107 -10.95 -15.28 -47.79
C ASN A 107 -10.71 -15.57 -49.28
N LEU A 108 -9.51 -15.98 -49.67
CA LEU A 108 -9.22 -16.29 -51.07
C LEU A 108 -9.87 -17.63 -51.45
N PRO A 109 -10.63 -17.67 -52.57
CA PRO A 109 -11.27 -18.89 -53.02
C PRO A 109 -10.20 -19.93 -53.39
N ASN A 110 -10.38 -21.17 -52.91
CA ASN A 110 -9.52 -22.27 -53.32
C ASN A 110 -9.79 -22.56 -54.82
N PRO A 111 -8.83 -22.36 -55.73
CA PRO A 111 -9.04 -22.54 -57.16
C PRO A 111 -9.36 -23.99 -57.56
N LEU A 112 -9.09 -24.95 -56.67
CA LEU A 112 -9.39 -26.38 -56.87
C LEU A 112 -10.76 -26.79 -56.32
N LYS A 113 -11.41 -25.95 -55.51
CA LYS A 113 -12.82 -26.15 -55.16
C LYS A 113 -13.64 -25.70 -56.36
N LYS A 114 -14.01 -26.67 -57.20
CA LYS A 114 -14.99 -26.45 -58.28
C LYS A 114 -16.20 -25.76 -57.66
N GLY A 115 -16.48 -24.53 -58.12
CA GLY A 115 -17.68 -23.81 -57.71
C GLY A 115 -18.88 -24.74 -57.90
N LYS A 116 -19.68 -24.88 -56.85
CA LYS A 116 -21.05 -25.35 -57.06
C LYS A 116 -21.78 -24.32 -57.90
#